data_AF-A0A347VSE9-F1
#
_entry.id   AF-A0A347VSE9-F1
#
_cell.length_a   1.000
_cell.length_b   1.000
_cell.length_c   1.000
_cell.angle_alpha   90.00
_cell.angle_beta   90.00
_cell.angle_gamma   90.00
#
_symmetry.space_group_name_H-M   'P 1'
#
loop_
_entity.id
_entity.type
_entity.pdbx_description
1 polymer ?
#
loop_
_entity_poly.entity_id
_entity_poly.type
_entity_poly.pdbx_seq_one_letter_code
_entity_poly.pdbx_strand_id
1 'polypeptide(L)'
;MFRKILLFSAFSVVLNAVDVDLNAINDMVKRSEDRLSDMQLRRENSKTQEWSEKSCCEYKKVNPAICESVSYMVSGVKSMHKAQDLIYKYDSDGSIESSLQKGENYIDKLNMNDSDKKAYNLYKQRLHNNLLKVCELHKKLSPTDREYLENLELRYDAQLLYIESETDELCDEIPKAK
;
A
#
# COMPACT_ATOMS: atom_id res chain seq x y z
N MET A 1 -61.52 -42.98 40.17
CA MET A 1 -60.75 -42.42 39.04
C MET A 1 -61.01 -40.91 39.00
N PHE A 2 -60.25 -40.11 39.75
CA PHE A 2 -60.21 -38.64 39.62
C PHE A 2 -58.87 -38.13 40.13
N ARG A 3 -58.16 -37.42 39.24
CA ARG A 3 -56.86 -36.76 39.44
C ARG A 3 -56.96 -35.66 40.48
N LYS A 4 -55.96 -35.57 41.36
CA LYS A 4 -55.44 -34.28 41.87
C LYS A 4 -53.91 -34.37 41.91
N ILE A 5 -53.30 -33.61 41.01
CA ILE A 5 -51.88 -33.29 41.00
C ILE A 5 -51.70 -32.14 42.00
N LEU A 6 -50.79 -32.32 42.96
CA LEU A 6 -50.32 -31.25 43.83
C LEU A 6 -48.82 -31.06 43.62
N LEU A 7 -48.50 -29.81 43.31
CA LEU A 7 -47.20 -29.15 43.21
C LEU A 7 -46.25 -29.50 44.36
N PHE A 8 -44.94 -29.57 44.10
CA PHE A 8 -43.97 -28.50 44.41
C PHE A 8 -42.52 -28.99 44.27
N SER A 9 -41.64 -28.02 44.03
CA SER A 9 -40.17 -28.07 44.02
C SER A 9 -39.54 -28.63 42.74
N ALA A 10 -38.59 -27.97 42.08
CA ALA A 10 -37.89 -26.74 42.38
C ALA A 10 -37.56 -26.06 41.04
N PHE A 11 -37.92 -24.78 40.91
CA PHE A 11 -37.38 -23.94 39.87
C PHE A 11 -35.94 -23.61 40.28
N SER A 12 -35.01 -24.55 40.03
CA SER A 12 -33.60 -24.20 39.96
C SER A 12 -33.43 -23.45 38.64
N VAL A 13 -33.48 -22.13 38.70
CA VAL A 13 -32.92 -21.30 37.62
C VAL A 13 -31.42 -21.59 37.62
N VAL A 14 -31.02 -22.60 36.86
CA VAL A 14 -29.64 -22.72 36.42
C VAL A 14 -29.46 -21.58 35.42
N LEU A 15 -29.07 -20.40 35.92
CA LEU A 15 -28.34 -19.44 35.13
C LEU A 15 -27.02 -20.13 34.78
N ASN A 16 -27.03 -20.91 33.69
CA ASN A 16 -25.79 -21.19 32.99
C ASN A 16 -25.30 -19.83 32.54
N ALA A 17 -24.27 -19.31 33.21
CA ALA A 17 -23.43 -18.30 32.61
C ALA A 17 -23.00 -18.89 31.27
N VAL A 18 -23.58 -18.38 30.18
CA VAL A 18 -23.05 -18.64 28.85
C VAL A 18 -21.68 -17.98 28.90
N ASP A 19 -20.65 -18.79 29.09
CA ASP A 19 -19.27 -18.35 28.94
C ASP A 19 -19.16 -17.90 27.49
N VAL A 20 -19.27 -16.60 27.29
CA VAL A 20 -19.10 -15.98 25.99
C VAL A 20 -17.65 -16.24 25.64
N ASP A 21 -17.41 -17.04 24.60
CA ASP A 21 -16.07 -17.29 24.12
C ASP A 21 -15.48 -16.00 23.54
N LEU A 22 -14.83 -15.23 24.42
CA LEU A 22 -14.18 -13.97 24.09
C LEU A 22 -13.12 -14.15 23.01
N ASN A 23 -12.53 -15.35 22.88
CA ASN A 23 -11.56 -15.63 21.81
C ASN A 23 -12.28 -15.68 20.46
N ALA A 24 -13.42 -16.36 20.37
CA ALA A 24 -14.22 -16.40 19.15
C ALA A 24 -14.71 -15.00 18.72
N ILE A 25 -15.07 -14.14 19.69
CA ILE A 25 -15.43 -12.74 19.41
C ILE A 25 -14.22 -11.94 18.93
N ASN A 26 -13.06 -12.06 19.58
CA ASN A 26 -11.84 -11.37 19.17
C ASN A 26 -11.40 -11.76 17.76
N ASP A 27 -11.52 -13.04 17.39
CA ASP A 27 -11.24 -13.51 16.03
C ASP A 27 -12.21 -12.94 15.00
N MET A 28 -13.49 -12.77 15.36
CA MET A 28 -14.49 -12.13 14.49
C MET A 28 -14.23 -10.63 14.31
N VAL A 29 -13.85 -9.93 15.39
CA VAL A 29 -13.46 -8.51 15.35
C VAL A 29 -12.25 -8.34 14.44
N LYS A 30 -11.19 -9.12 14.67
CA LYS A 30 -9.96 -9.06 13.86
C LYS A 30 -10.22 -9.29 12.37
N ARG A 31 -10.99 -10.33 12.02
CA ARG A 31 -11.37 -10.59 10.60
C ARG A 31 -12.18 -9.44 9.99
N SER A 32 -12.99 -8.76 10.80
CA SER A 32 -13.79 -7.62 10.33
C SER A 32 -12.91 -6.39 10.11
N GLU A 33 -11.96 -6.14 11.02
CA GLU A 33 -10.93 -5.10 10.88
C GLU A 33 -10.07 -5.33 9.63
N ASP A 34 -9.57 -6.56 9.43
CA ASP A 34 -8.79 -6.95 8.25
C ASP A 34 -9.57 -6.68 6.95
N ARG A 35 -10.87 -7.02 6.93
CA ARG A 35 -11.74 -6.79 5.78
C ARG A 35 -12.01 -5.31 5.53
N LEU A 36 -12.22 -4.51 6.58
CA LEU A 36 -12.41 -3.06 6.45
C LEU A 36 -11.15 -2.40 5.91
N SER A 37 -9.97 -2.81 6.40
CA SER A 37 -8.67 -2.35 5.90
C SER A 37 -8.48 -2.67 4.42
N ASP A 38 -8.73 -3.91 3.99
CA ASP A 38 -8.66 -4.32 2.57
C ASP A 38 -9.63 -3.50 1.69
N MET A 39 -10.85 -3.26 2.17
CA MET A 39 -11.82 -2.44 1.44
C MET A 39 -11.36 -0.98 1.28
N GLN A 40 -10.78 -0.39 2.32
CA GLN A 40 -10.21 0.95 2.26
C GLN A 40 -9.07 1.02 1.24
N LEU A 41 -8.13 0.07 1.31
CA LEU A 41 -6.99 -0.01 0.40
C LEU A 41 -7.42 -0.12 -1.07
N ARG A 42 -8.40 -0.97 -1.37
CA ARG A 42 -8.95 -1.12 -2.72
C ARG A 42 -9.57 0.18 -3.23
N ARG A 43 -10.26 0.92 -2.36
CA ARG A 43 -10.87 2.20 -2.72
C ARG A 43 -9.82 3.25 -3.04
N GLU A 44 -8.78 3.35 -2.20
CA GLU A 44 -7.65 4.26 -2.43
C GLU A 44 -6.95 3.93 -3.75
N ASN A 45 -6.63 2.65 -3.98
CA ASN A 45 -6.03 2.18 -5.23
C ASN A 45 -6.88 2.48 -6.45
N SER A 46 -8.20 2.30 -6.38
CA SER A 46 -9.13 2.62 -7.48
C SER A 46 -9.10 4.11 -7.82
N LYS A 47 -9.21 4.98 -6.81
CA LYS A 47 -9.14 6.44 -7.01
C LYS A 47 -7.83 6.82 -7.69
N THR A 48 -6.71 6.33 -7.17
CA THR A 48 -5.38 6.59 -7.71
C THR A 48 -5.20 6.06 -9.14
N GLN A 49 -5.77 4.90 -9.46
CA GLN A 49 -5.71 4.32 -10.80
C GLN A 49 -6.46 5.19 -11.82
N GLU A 50 -7.62 5.77 -11.47
CA GLU A 50 -8.34 6.71 -12.34
C GLU A 50 -7.53 7.98 -12.68
N TRP A 51 -6.71 8.46 -11.74
CA TRP A 51 -5.77 9.55 -11.98
C TRP A 51 -4.60 9.12 -12.87
N SER A 52 -4.01 7.95 -12.58
CA SER A 52 -2.90 7.38 -13.35
C SER A 52 -3.24 7.08 -14.81
N GLU A 53 -4.50 6.70 -15.08
CA GLU A 53 -5.03 6.44 -16.43
C GLU A 53 -5.46 7.72 -17.16
N LYS A 54 -5.30 8.88 -16.53
CA LYS A 54 -5.67 10.21 -17.04
C LYS A 54 -7.18 10.43 -17.24
N SER A 55 -8.03 9.44 -17.01
CA SER A 55 -9.49 9.56 -17.04
C SER A 55 -9.97 10.75 -16.20
N CYS A 56 -9.44 10.93 -14.98
CA CYS A 56 -9.76 12.10 -14.16
C CYS A 56 -9.38 13.43 -14.82
N CYS A 57 -8.20 13.53 -15.45
CA CYS A 57 -7.76 14.76 -16.13
C CYS A 57 -8.61 15.09 -17.35
N GLU A 58 -8.98 14.08 -18.14
CA GLU A 58 -9.84 14.28 -19.32
C GLU A 58 -11.21 14.84 -18.92
N TYR A 59 -11.86 14.26 -17.90
CA TYR A 59 -13.18 14.70 -17.47
C TYR A 59 -13.17 16.02 -16.69
N LYS A 60 -12.13 16.28 -15.88
CA LYS A 60 -12.06 17.47 -15.01
C LYS A 60 -11.26 18.63 -15.59
N LYS A 61 -10.69 18.49 -16.79
CA LYS A 61 -9.85 19.52 -17.46
C LYS A 61 -8.69 20.00 -16.59
N VAL A 62 -8.04 19.08 -15.88
CA VAL A 62 -6.89 19.36 -15.01
C VAL A 62 -5.61 19.46 -15.86
N ASN A 63 -4.61 20.19 -15.37
CA ASN A 63 -3.29 20.26 -16.00
C ASN A 63 -2.75 18.85 -16.31
N PRO A 64 -2.47 18.49 -17.58
CA PRO A 64 -2.03 17.14 -17.96
C PRO A 64 -0.76 16.66 -17.24
N ALA A 65 0.13 17.59 -16.88
CA ALA A 65 1.36 17.28 -16.16
C ALA A 65 1.09 16.66 -14.77
N ILE A 66 -0.05 16.97 -14.14
CA ILE A 66 -0.45 16.40 -12.85
C ILE A 66 -0.78 14.92 -13.01
N CYS A 67 -1.64 14.54 -13.96
CA CYS A 67 -1.93 13.12 -14.19
C CYS A 67 -0.73 12.34 -14.72
N GLU A 68 0.14 12.97 -15.51
CA GLU A 68 1.41 12.33 -15.90
C GLU A 68 2.31 12.07 -14.69
N SER A 69 2.40 13.02 -13.75
CA SER A 69 3.16 12.86 -12.51
C SER A 69 2.62 11.68 -11.71
N VAL A 70 1.30 11.61 -11.49
CA VAL A 70 0.65 10.49 -10.78
C VAL A 70 0.92 9.15 -11.50
N SER A 71 0.83 9.13 -12.83
CA SER A 71 1.08 7.92 -13.63
C SER A 71 2.51 7.39 -13.45
N TYR A 72 3.51 8.29 -13.45
CA TYR A 72 4.89 7.92 -13.18
C TYR A 72 5.12 7.50 -11.72
N MET A 73 4.49 8.14 -10.74
CA MET A 73 4.57 7.74 -9.32
C MET A 73 4.02 6.33 -9.11
N VAL A 74 2.81 6.04 -9.61
CA VAL A 74 2.21 4.70 -9.55
C VAL A 74 3.09 3.67 -10.24
N SER A 75 3.68 4.00 -11.39
CA SER A 75 4.59 3.12 -12.11
C SER A 75 5.91 2.88 -11.35
N GLY A 76 6.38 3.90 -10.62
CA GLY A 76 7.49 3.83 -9.68
C GLY A 76 7.20 2.84 -8.56
N VAL A 77 6.10 3.01 -7.83
CA VAL A 77 5.67 2.11 -6.74
C VAL A 77 5.52 0.67 -7.26
N LYS A 78 4.86 0.45 -8.40
CA LYS A 78 4.75 -0.86 -9.05
C LYS A 78 6.11 -1.49 -9.37
N SER A 79 7.08 -0.69 -9.81
CA SER A 79 8.44 -1.17 -10.10
C SER A 79 9.20 -1.52 -8.82
N MET A 80 9.04 -0.69 -7.77
CA MET A 80 9.61 -0.95 -6.45
C MET A 80 9.09 -2.26 -5.87
N HIS A 81 7.77 -2.49 -5.86
CA HIS A 81 7.19 -3.73 -5.33
C HIS A 81 7.71 -4.97 -6.06
N LYS A 82 7.78 -4.93 -7.39
CA LYS A 82 8.34 -6.06 -8.16
C LYS A 82 9.82 -6.32 -7.87
N ALA A 83 10.60 -5.28 -7.58
CA ALA A 83 11.98 -5.43 -7.14
C ALA A 83 12.06 -6.03 -5.72
N GLN A 84 11.18 -5.60 -4.81
CA GLN A 84 11.07 -6.13 -3.44
C GLN A 84 10.62 -7.59 -3.43
N ASP A 85 9.60 -7.97 -4.22
CA ASP A 85 9.12 -9.35 -4.35
C ASP A 85 10.24 -10.31 -4.76
N LEU A 86 11.09 -9.88 -5.69
CA LEU A 86 12.27 -10.64 -6.09
C LEU A 86 13.26 -10.79 -4.94
N ILE A 87 13.47 -9.78 -4.11
CA ILE A 87 14.32 -9.89 -2.91
C ILE A 87 13.69 -10.89 -1.91
N TYR A 88 12.39 -10.75 -1.62
CA TYR A 88 11.68 -11.60 -0.65
C TYR A 88 11.69 -13.08 -1.02
N LYS A 89 11.76 -13.40 -2.31
CA LYS A 89 11.93 -14.79 -2.76
C LYS A 89 13.22 -15.45 -2.25
N TYR A 90 14.27 -14.68 -1.99
CA TYR A 90 15.61 -15.19 -1.63
C TYR A 90 16.04 -14.83 -0.20
N ASP A 91 15.36 -13.89 0.44
CA ASP A 91 15.60 -13.47 1.82
C ASP A 91 14.74 -14.29 2.79
N SER A 92 15.26 -15.44 3.22
CA SER A 92 14.56 -16.39 4.11
C SER A 92 14.30 -15.86 5.51
N ASP A 93 15.03 -14.81 5.93
CA ASP A 93 15.03 -14.35 7.32
C ASP A 93 13.96 -13.28 7.59
N GLY A 94 13.22 -12.84 6.56
CA GLY A 94 12.06 -11.98 6.75
C GLY A 94 12.33 -10.67 7.50
N SER A 95 13.59 -10.20 7.55
CA SER A 95 13.92 -8.91 8.15
C SER A 95 13.50 -7.78 7.20
N ILE A 96 12.18 -7.54 7.20
CA ILE A 96 11.38 -6.67 6.32
C ILE A 96 11.83 -5.20 6.35
N GLU A 97 12.55 -4.77 7.39
CA GLU A 97 12.97 -3.38 7.50
C GLU A 97 14.26 -3.13 6.71
N SER A 98 14.05 -2.68 5.45
CA SER A 98 14.99 -1.90 4.62
C SER A 98 15.92 -2.66 3.65
N SER A 99 15.44 -3.69 2.95
CA SER A 99 16.22 -4.28 1.83
C SER A 99 16.63 -3.24 0.75
N LEU A 100 15.90 -2.13 0.60
CA LEU A 100 16.28 -0.99 -0.25
C LEU A 100 17.42 -0.12 0.33
N GLN A 101 17.58 -0.04 1.66
CA GLN A 101 18.70 0.69 2.29
C GLN A 101 19.99 -0.11 2.35
N LYS A 102 19.92 -1.46 2.24
CA LYS A 102 21.10 -2.33 2.31
C LYS A 102 22.04 -2.23 1.09
N GLY A 103 21.68 -1.44 0.07
CA GLY A 103 22.53 -1.11 -1.07
C GLY A 103 22.81 -2.27 -2.04
N GLU A 104 23.58 -2.03 -3.10
CA GLU A 104 23.85 -3.03 -4.15
C GLU A 104 24.61 -4.27 -3.61
N ASN A 105 25.49 -4.06 -2.64
CA ASN A 105 26.26 -5.14 -2.00
C ASN A 105 25.39 -6.17 -1.26
N TYR A 106 24.13 -5.84 -0.96
CA TYR A 106 23.16 -6.79 -0.41
C TYR A 106 22.63 -7.75 -1.46
N ILE A 107 22.31 -7.23 -2.65
CA ILE A 107 21.76 -8.01 -3.76
C ILE A 107 22.77 -9.06 -4.24
N ASP A 108 24.06 -8.71 -4.26
CA ASP A 108 25.11 -9.67 -4.63
C ASP A 108 25.32 -10.79 -3.59
N LYS A 109 24.85 -10.61 -2.35
CA LYS A 109 24.85 -11.65 -1.30
C LYS A 109 23.61 -12.54 -1.38
N LEU A 110 22.54 -12.08 -2.02
CA LEU A 110 21.39 -12.93 -2.33
C LEU A 110 21.83 -13.89 -3.43
N ASN A 111 21.74 -15.20 -3.19
CA ASN A 111 22.02 -16.24 -4.20
C ASN A 111 20.89 -16.30 -5.26
N MET A 112 20.61 -15.17 -5.90
CA MET A 112 19.61 -15.03 -6.95
C MET A 112 20.08 -15.73 -8.23
N ASN A 113 19.17 -16.41 -8.92
CA ASN A 113 19.48 -16.90 -10.25
C ASN A 113 19.61 -15.73 -11.26
N ASP A 114 20.29 -15.98 -12.38
CA ASP A 114 20.56 -14.95 -13.41
C ASP A 114 19.30 -14.28 -13.97
N SER A 115 18.20 -15.03 -14.10
CA SER A 115 16.94 -14.50 -14.64
C SER A 115 16.33 -13.49 -13.66
N ASP A 116 16.27 -13.84 -12.38
CA ASP A 116 15.72 -12.97 -11.34
C ASP A 116 16.61 -11.77 -11.07
N LYS A 117 17.94 -11.93 -11.14
CA LYS A 117 18.89 -10.81 -11.06
C LYS A 117 18.70 -9.81 -12.21
N LYS A 118 18.50 -10.30 -13.45
CA LYS A 118 18.19 -9.44 -14.61
C LYS A 118 16.85 -8.72 -14.44
N ALA A 119 15.82 -9.42 -13.96
CA ALA A 119 14.50 -8.83 -13.71
C ALA A 119 14.56 -7.74 -12.61
N TYR A 120 15.29 -8.00 -11.52
CA TYR A 120 15.52 -7.04 -10.44
C TYR A 120 16.17 -5.74 -10.97
N ASN A 121 17.27 -5.87 -11.71
CA ASN A 121 17.97 -4.72 -12.30
C ASN A 121 17.07 -3.92 -13.25
N LEU A 122 16.24 -4.60 -14.04
CA LEU A 122 15.26 -3.95 -14.91
C LEU A 122 14.23 -3.14 -14.10
N TYR A 123 13.70 -3.69 -13.01
CA TYR A 123 12.75 -2.95 -12.17
C TYR A 123 13.39 -1.79 -11.42
N LYS A 124 14.64 -1.94 -10.95
CA LYS A 124 15.43 -0.86 -10.36
C LYS A 124 15.63 0.29 -11.36
N GLN A 125 16.02 -0.04 -12.60
CA GLN A 125 16.17 0.96 -13.66
C GLN A 125 14.84 1.67 -13.98
N ARG A 126 13.73 0.91 -14.05
CA ARG A 126 12.40 1.49 -14.29
C ARG A 126 11.97 2.42 -13.16
N LEU A 127 12.21 2.03 -11.90
CA LEU A 127 11.97 2.89 -10.75
C LEU A 127 12.74 4.20 -10.90
N HIS A 128 14.06 4.13 -11.12
CA HIS A 128 14.90 5.32 -11.30
C HIS A 128 14.39 6.23 -12.44
N ASN A 129 14.06 5.66 -13.61
CA ASN A 129 13.54 6.43 -14.73
C ASN A 129 12.19 7.09 -14.42
N ASN A 130 11.30 6.41 -13.70
CA ASN A 130 10.02 6.99 -13.28
C ASN A 130 10.23 8.15 -12.30
N LEU A 131 11.16 8.03 -11.34
CA LEU A 131 11.48 9.11 -10.41
C LEU A 131 12.09 10.32 -11.14
N LEU A 132 12.97 10.11 -12.12
CA LEU A 132 13.47 11.18 -12.98
C LEU A 132 12.33 11.91 -13.71
N LYS A 133 11.34 11.16 -14.22
CA LYS A 133 10.17 11.76 -14.89
C LYS A 133 9.28 12.54 -13.94
N VAL A 134 9.08 12.06 -12.71
CA VAL A 134 8.41 12.83 -11.64
C VAL A 134 9.16 14.15 -11.42
N CYS A 135 10.48 14.12 -11.28
CA CYS A 135 11.27 15.33 -11.07
C CYS A 135 11.25 16.31 -12.26
N GLU A 136 11.26 15.80 -13.50
CA GLU A 136 11.11 16.63 -14.70
C GLU A 136 9.75 17.36 -14.74
N LEU A 137 8.68 16.68 -14.30
CA LEU A 137 7.33 17.24 -14.27
C LEU A 137 7.14 18.20 -13.08
N HIS A 138 7.62 17.82 -11.90
CA HIS A 138 7.60 18.63 -10.69
C HIS A 138 8.15 20.04 -10.91
N LYS A 139 9.29 20.14 -11.62
CA LYS A 139 9.92 21.42 -11.99
C LYS A 139 9.09 22.29 -12.95
N LYS A 140 8.15 21.70 -13.67
CA LYS A 140 7.26 22.39 -14.62
C LYS A 140 5.92 22.79 -13.99
N LEU A 141 5.54 22.16 -12.88
CA LEU A 141 4.32 22.49 -12.16
C LEU A 141 4.49 23.83 -11.44
N SER A 142 3.45 24.66 -11.47
CA SER A 142 3.41 25.88 -10.66
C SER A 142 3.24 25.53 -9.17
N PRO A 143 3.57 26.43 -8.23
CA PRO A 143 3.31 26.20 -6.81
C PRO A 143 1.85 25.82 -6.52
N THR A 144 0.89 26.45 -7.19
CA THR A 144 -0.53 26.12 -7.07
C THR A 144 -0.86 24.72 -7.59
N ASP A 145 -0.24 24.27 -8.67
CA ASP A 145 -0.44 22.91 -9.18
C ASP A 145 0.17 21.85 -8.25
N ARG A 146 1.30 22.17 -7.60
CA ARG A 146 1.98 21.29 -6.64
C ARG A 146 1.19 21.16 -5.35
N GLU A 147 0.73 22.29 -4.81
CA GLU A 147 -0.20 22.33 -3.66
C GLU A 147 -1.48 21.56 -3.99
N TYR A 148 -2.03 21.72 -5.20
CA TYR A 148 -3.19 20.96 -5.63
C TYR A 148 -2.93 19.45 -5.64
N LEU A 149 -1.80 19.01 -6.19
CA LEU A 149 -1.39 17.61 -6.25
C LEU A 149 -1.22 17.00 -4.85
N GLU A 150 -0.58 17.72 -3.92
CA GLU A 150 -0.43 17.30 -2.52
C GLU A 150 -1.80 17.11 -1.84
N ASN A 151 -2.71 18.08 -2.03
CA ASN A 151 -4.06 18.03 -1.47
C ASN A 151 -4.96 16.93 -2.08
N LEU A 152 -4.55 16.24 -3.14
CA LEU A 152 -5.30 15.09 -3.65
C LEU A 152 -5.22 13.87 -2.72
N GLU A 153 -4.18 13.82 -1.89
CA GLU A 153 -3.87 12.73 -0.95
C GLU A 153 -3.98 11.34 -1.61
N LEU A 154 -3.45 11.20 -2.83
CA LEU A 154 -3.54 9.95 -3.58
C LEU A 154 -2.64 8.90 -2.97
N ARG A 155 -3.20 7.71 -2.74
CA ARG A 155 -2.48 6.58 -2.17
C ARG A 155 -2.46 5.39 -3.12
N TYR A 156 -1.31 4.73 -3.23
CA TYR A 156 -1.19 3.43 -3.89
C TYR A 156 -0.57 2.44 -2.92
N ASP A 157 -1.31 1.39 -2.61
CA ASP A 157 -0.94 0.38 -1.62
C ASP A 157 -0.61 1.01 -0.24
N ALA A 158 -1.53 1.86 0.24
CA ALA A 158 -1.45 2.65 1.48
C ALA A 158 -0.36 3.73 1.53
N GLN A 159 0.56 3.78 0.56
CA GLN A 159 1.61 4.79 0.48
C GLN A 159 1.08 6.06 -0.18
N LEU A 160 1.36 7.22 0.43
CA LEU A 160 1.08 8.52 -0.16
C LEU A 160 2.02 8.73 -1.35
N LEU A 161 1.47 9.18 -2.49
CA LEU A 161 2.25 9.27 -3.73
C LEU A 161 3.08 10.55 -3.86
N TYR A 162 2.67 11.63 -3.20
CA TYR A 162 3.29 12.93 -3.35
C TYR A 162 3.20 13.74 -2.06
N ILE A 163 4.36 14.18 -1.60
CA ILE A 163 4.57 15.20 -0.57
C ILE A 163 5.56 16.18 -1.19
N GLU A 164 5.24 17.47 -1.20
CA GLU A 164 6.02 18.46 -1.96
C GLU A 164 7.47 18.52 -1.44
N SER A 165 7.64 18.62 -0.12
CA SER A 165 8.96 18.71 0.50
C SER A 165 9.84 17.48 0.24
N GLU A 166 9.28 16.27 0.36
CA GLU A 166 10.02 15.04 0.11
C GLU A 166 10.38 14.89 -1.38
N THR A 167 9.50 15.36 -2.26
CA THR A 167 9.75 15.34 -3.70
C THR A 167 10.86 16.32 -4.08
N ASP A 168 10.87 17.52 -3.48
CA ASP A 168 11.95 18.50 -3.66
C ASP A 168 13.32 17.92 -3.24
N GLU A 169 13.40 17.34 -2.04
CA GLU A 169 14.62 16.69 -1.53
C GLU A 169 15.09 15.57 -2.47
N LEU A 170 14.17 14.67 -2.83
CA LEU A 170 14.46 13.57 -3.74
C LEU A 170 14.98 14.07 -5.10
N CYS A 171 14.37 15.11 -5.66
CA CYS A 171 14.72 15.65 -6.97
C CYS A 171 16.05 16.42 -6.99
N ASP A 172 16.56 16.82 -5.83
CA ASP A 172 17.90 17.36 -5.65
C ASP A 172 18.97 16.28 -5.51
N GLU A 173 18.60 15.09 -5.04
CA GLU A 173 19.52 13.96 -4.84
C GLU A 173 19.66 13.05 -6.06
N ILE A 174 18.57 12.71 -6.74
CA ILE A 174 18.56 11.75 -7.87
C ILE A 174 19.60 12.09 -8.95
N PRO A 175 19.75 13.35 -9.42
CA PRO A 175 20.73 13.68 -10.46
C PRO A 175 22.19 13.50 -10.02
N LYS A 176 22.45 13.39 -8.71
CA LYS A 176 23.79 13.25 -8.12
C LYS A 176 24.18 11.79 -7.89
N ALA A 177 23.20 10.88 -7.83
CA ALA A 177 23.43 9.44 -7.72
C ALA A 177 23.97 8.91 -9.06
N LYS A 178 25.26 8.54 -9.07
CA LYS A 178 25.94 7.92 -10.21
C LYS A 178 25.79 6.41 -10.19
#